data_AF-A0A1G4Q3K3-F1
#
_entry.id   AF-A0A1G4Q3K3-F1
#
_cell.length_a   1.000
_cell.length_b   1.000
_cell.length_c   1.000
_cell.angle_alpha   90.00
_cell.angle_beta   90.00
_cell.angle_gamma   90.00
#
_symmetry.space_group_name_H-M   'P 1'
#
loop_
_entity.id
_entity.type
_entity.pdbx_description
1 polymer ?
#
loop_
_entity_poly.entity_id
_entity_poly.type
_entity_poly.pdbx_seq_one_letter_code
_entity_poly.pdbx_strand_id
1 'polypeptide(L)'
;MNAVKYNLIHKNQYTKPLNAILCTQFYIRTYNIDSNAKIEVKSESQYLGQYDKIATTKGKLKSISILAHKNNMDKAGLKNLLKLKNHKDFNYFYENNYIRCCLNFEDKQKREINLMPLFHYHSLLSINKAILANNKSGDLQFGSSFYVSTNHSWKYLNFTKFQKSLSKLKLFYSSYSNKKYYIKVSQNIFNTLKILTNASKLKEFIY
;
A
#
# COMPACT_ATOMS: atom_id res chain seq x y z
N MET A 1 59.37 7.26 6.99
CA MET A 1 58.31 6.38 6.46
C MET A 1 56.97 6.87 7.00
N ASN A 2 56.18 7.57 6.19
CA ASN A 2 54.81 7.97 6.55
C ASN A 2 53.84 7.22 5.64
N ALA A 3 53.08 6.30 6.22
CA ALA A 3 52.05 5.56 5.52
C ALA A 3 50.85 6.48 5.24
N VAL A 4 50.68 6.87 3.98
CA VAL A 4 49.47 7.53 3.49
C VAL A 4 48.33 6.50 3.60
N LYS A 5 47.45 6.66 4.59
CA LYS A 5 46.19 5.91 4.68
C LYS A 5 45.26 6.40 3.57
N TYR A 6 45.25 5.70 2.44
CA TYR A 6 44.17 5.81 1.48
C TYR A 6 42.91 5.16 2.06
N ASN A 7 42.03 5.97 2.65
CA ASN A 7 40.64 5.58 2.84
C ASN A 7 39.95 5.61 1.47
N LEU A 8 40.04 4.51 0.73
CA LEU A 8 39.19 4.25 -0.43
C LEU A 8 37.75 4.07 0.07
N ILE A 9 37.04 5.19 0.24
CA ILE A 9 35.58 5.18 0.33
C ILE A 9 35.08 4.81 -1.06
N HIS A 10 34.82 3.52 -1.28
CA HIS A 10 34.06 3.07 -2.43
C HIS A 10 32.66 3.69 -2.35
N LYS A 11 32.47 4.84 -3.00
CA LYS A 11 31.14 5.37 -3.35
C LYS A 11 30.51 4.36 -4.31
N ASN A 12 29.72 3.46 -3.75
CA ASN A 12 28.95 2.50 -4.51
C ASN A 12 27.88 3.27 -5.31
N GLN A 13 28.14 3.53 -6.59
CA GLN A 13 27.29 4.27 -7.52
C GLN A 13 25.94 3.58 -7.84
N TYR A 14 25.66 2.43 -7.21
CA TYR A 14 24.41 1.67 -7.39
C TYR A 14 23.74 1.27 -6.08
N THR A 15 23.79 2.13 -5.06
CA THR A 15 22.78 2.05 -4.01
C THR A 15 21.44 2.47 -4.61
N LYS A 16 20.63 1.49 -5.05
CA LYS A 16 19.19 1.68 -5.25
C LYS A 16 18.70 2.58 -4.11
N PRO A 17 17.86 3.60 -4.36
CA PRO A 17 17.38 4.43 -3.27
C PRO A 17 16.78 3.50 -2.24
N LEU A 18 17.36 3.47 -1.04
CA LEU A 18 16.71 2.83 0.10
C LEU A 18 15.32 3.48 0.14
N ASN A 19 14.31 2.68 -0.17
CA ASN A 19 12.95 3.14 -0.29
C ASN A 19 12.62 3.92 0.99
N ALA A 20 12.41 5.24 0.90
CA ALA A 20 12.41 6.12 2.08
C ALA A 20 11.43 5.67 3.16
N ILE A 21 10.35 4.99 2.75
CA ILE A 21 9.35 4.38 3.62
C ILE A 21 9.91 3.24 4.48
N LEU A 22 10.86 2.45 3.96
CA LEU A 22 11.57 1.43 4.73
C LEU A 22 12.55 2.04 5.75
N CYS A 23 12.91 3.32 5.58
CA CYS A 23 13.75 4.06 6.53
C CYS A 23 12.93 4.91 7.51
N THR A 24 11.59 4.90 7.39
CA THR A 24 10.71 5.74 8.19
C THR A 24 10.22 4.99 9.41
N GLN A 25 10.18 5.66 10.56
CA GLN A 25 9.60 5.12 11.78
C GLN A 25 8.15 5.56 11.93
N PHE A 26 7.30 4.62 12.36
CA PHE A 26 5.88 4.85 12.55
C PHE A 26 5.44 4.51 13.99
N TYR A 27 4.46 5.24 14.50
CA TYR A 27 3.53 4.70 15.50
C TYR A 27 2.48 3.89 14.75
N ILE A 28 2.19 2.67 15.22
CA ILE A 28 1.30 1.73 14.53
C ILE A 28 0.18 1.31 15.48
N ARG A 29 -1.07 1.41 15.02
CA ARG A 29 -2.24 0.79 15.67
C ARG A 29 -2.96 -0.09 14.65
N THR A 30 -3.22 -1.33 15.02
CA THR A 30 -3.83 -2.33 14.12
C THR A 30 -5.24 -2.67 14.60
N TYR A 31 -6.19 -2.64 13.68
CA TYR A 31 -7.60 -2.96 13.91
C TYR A 31 -7.96 -4.23 13.16
N ASN A 32 -8.34 -5.27 13.90
CA ASN A 32 -8.90 -6.47 13.29
C ASN A 32 -10.26 -6.13 12.68
N ILE A 33 -10.55 -6.67 11.51
CA ILE A 33 -11.81 -6.43 10.83
C ILE A 33 -12.42 -7.75 10.36
N ASP A 34 -13.74 -7.88 10.52
CA ASP A 34 -14.48 -8.96 9.88
C ASP A 34 -14.86 -8.51 8.46
N SER A 35 -14.03 -8.88 7.48
CA SER A 35 -14.24 -8.49 6.09
C SER A 35 -14.08 -9.69 5.16
N ASN A 36 -15.05 -9.85 4.25
CA ASN A 36 -14.97 -10.84 3.17
C ASN A 36 -14.16 -10.36 1.96
N ALA A 37 -13.51 -9.18 2.06
CA ALA A 37 -12.62 -8.68 1.03
C ALA A 37 -11.42 -9.62 0.84
N LYS A 38 -11.06 -9.83 -0.43
CA LYS A 38 -9.97 -10.73 -0.83
C LYS A 38 -9.03 -10.01 -1.80
N ILE A 39 -7.76 -10.41 -1.78
CA ILE A 39 -6.74 -9.97 -2.73
C ILE A 39 -6.11 -11.17 -3.43
N GLU A 40 -5.69 -10.96 -4.66
CA GLU A 40 -4.84 -11.87 -5.44
C GLU A 40 -3.72 -11.03 -6.05
N VAL A 41 -2.48 -11.31 -5.67
CA VAL A 41 -1.28 -10.71 -6.26
C VAL A 41 -0.64 -11.76 -7.16
N LYS A 42 -0.47 -11.44 -8.45
CA LYS A 42 0.20 -12.32 -9.41
C LYS A 42 1.37 -11.62 -10.06
N SER A 43 2.47 -12.35 -10.23
CA SER A 43 3.59 -11.97 -11.08
C SER A 43 3.78 -13.01 -12.19
N GLU A 44 3.86 -12.55 -13.44
CA GLU A 44 4.08 -13.37 -14.63
C GLU A 44 5.38 -12.90 -15.33
N SER A 45 6.26 -13.82 -15.74
CA SER A 45 7.40 -13.50 -16.62
C SER A 45 6.92 -13.35 -18.07
N GLN A 46 7.54 -12.45 -18.85
CA GLN A 46 7.19 -12.23 -20.26
C GLN A 46 7.84 -13.22 -21.24
N TYR A 47 8.86 -13.99 -20.83
CA TYR A 47 9.57 -14.89 -21.75
C TYR A 47 8.90 -16.28 -21.81
N LEU A 48 8.34 -16.60 -22.98
CA LEU A 48 7.96 -17.96 -23.38
C LEU A 48 9.21 -18.84 -23.41
N GLY A 49 9.44 -19.64 -22.38
CA GLY A 49 10.56 -20.59 -22.33
C GLY A 49 11.12 -20.84 -20.93
N GLN A 50 10.85 -19.95 -19.98
CA GLN A 50 11.09 -20.22 -18.56
C GLN A 50 9.74 -20.35 -17.87
N TYR A 51 9.37 -21.58 -17.50
CA TYR A 51 8.29 -21.90 -16.54
C TYR A 51 8.60 -21.38 -15.12
N ASP A 52 9.32 -20.26 -15.00
CA ASP A 52 9.79 -19.71 -13.74
C ASP A 52 8.68 -18.90 -13.07
N LYS A 53 7.83 -19.68 -12.39
CA LYS A 53 7.09 -19.33 -11.18
C LYS A 53 6.11 -18.16 -11.37
N ILE A 54 4.94 -18.51 -11.88
CA ILE A 54 3.70 -17.80 -11.56
C ILE A 54 3.53 -17.83 -10.03
N ALA A 55 4.01 -16.80 -9.34
CA ALA A 55 3.73 -16.60 -7.93
C ALA A 55 2.35 -15.96 -7.81
N THR A 56 1.34 -16.75 -7.45
CA THR A 56 -0.01 -16.27 -7.14
C THR A 56 -0.21 -16.35 -5.65
N THR A 57 -0.36 -15.20 -4.99
CA THR A 57 -0.63 -15.13 -3.55
C THR A 57 -2.04 -14.58 -3.35
N LYS A 58 -2.87 -15.31 -2.60
CA LYS A 58 -4.28 -14.96 -2.35
C LYS A 58 -4.49 -14.79 -0.85
N GLY A 59 -5.13 -13.71 -0.43
CA GLY A 59 -5.42 -13.47 1.00
C GLY A 59 -6.81 -12.90 1.25
N LYS A 60 -7.32 -13.12 2.46
CA LYS A 60 -8.53 -12.46 3.01
C LYS A 60 -8.08 -11.27 3.86
N LEU A 61 -8.76 -10.15 3.75
CA LEU A 61 -8.47 -8.97 4.56
C LEU A 61 -8.76 -9.30 6.04
N LYS A 62 -7.75 -9.18 6.89
CA LYS A 62 -7.80 -9.57 8.31
C LYS A 62 -7.75 -8.35 9.22
N SER A 63 -6.94 -7.37 8.87
CA SER A 63 -6.77 -6.18 9.69
C SER A 63 -6.37 -4.97 8.84
N ILE A 64 -6.49 -3.79 9.45
CA ILE A 64 -6.00 -2.54 8.91
C ILE A 64 -5.06 -1.95 9.95
N SER A 65 -3.82 -1.66 9.55
CA SER A 65 -2.89 -0.90 10.38
C SER A 65 -2.95 0.57 9.99
N ILE A 66 -3.05 1.45 10.97
CA ILE A 66 -2.91 2.89 10.81
C ILE A 66 -1.49 3.25 11.26
N LEU A 67 -0.75 3.90 10.37
CA LEU A 67 0.66 4.26 10.53
C LEU A 67 0.78 5.78 10.59
N ALA A 68 1.34 6.26 11.69
CA ALA A 68 1.55 7.66 11.98
C ALA A 68 3.06 7.98 11.93
N HIS A 69 3.49 8.88 11.04
CA HIS A 69 4.91 9.24 10.87
C HIS A 69 5.49 9.84 12.15
N LYS A 70 6.52 9.22 12.74
CA LYS A 70 7.09 9.70 14.02
C LYS A 70 7.71 11.10 13.91
N ASN A 71 8.42 11.39 12.83
CA ASN A 71 9.15 12.66 12.67
C ASN A 71 8.21 13.87 12.53
N ASN A 72 6.98 13.63 12.08
CA ASN A 72 5.99 14.68 11.83
C ASN A 72 4.93 14.72 12.96
N MET A 73 5.11 13.92 14.01
CA MET A 73 4.27 13.89 15.18
C MET A 73 5.11 14.16 16.42
N ASP A 74 5.04 15.38 16.92
CA ASP A 74 5.52 15.69 18.26
C ASP A 74 4.71 14.92 19.32
N LYS A 75 5.21 14.82 20.56
CA LYS A 75 4.52 14.10 21.65
C LYS A 75 3.10 14.64 21.90
N ALA A 76 2.86 15.92 21.63
CA ALA A 76 1.54 16.55 21.74
C ALA A 76 0.62 16.14 20.58
N GLY A 77 1.11 16.18 19.34
CA GLY A 77 0.43 15.72 18.13
C GLY A 77 0.05 14.25 18.19
N LEU A 78 0.93 13.38 18.73
CA LEU A 78 0.59 11.97 18.96
C LEU A 78 -0.49 11.81 20.05
N LYS A 79 -0.39 12.55 21.16
CA LYS A 79 -1.46 12.56 22.19
C LYS A 79 -2.77 13.08 21.60
N ASN A 80 -2.74 14.05 20.69
CA ASN A 80 -3.94 14.57 20.03
C ASN A 80 -4.49 13.59 18.99
N LEU A 81 -3.64 12.85 18.29
CA LEU A 81 -4.06 11.79 17.37
C LEU A 81 -4.66 10.58 18.10
N LEU A 82 -4.08 10.23 19.26
CA LEU A 82 -4.53 9.12 20.11
C LEU A 82 -5.74 9.50 20.96
N LYS A 83 -5.90 10.77 21.35
CA LYS A 83 -7.02 11.26 22.16
C LYS A 83 -8.11 11.97 21.34
N LEU A 84 -7.90 12.18 20.04
CA LEU A 84 -8.83 12.73 19.03
C LEU A 84 -9.70 13.93 19.48
N LYS A 85 -9.20 14.76 20.40
CA LYS A 85 -9.98 15.89 20.95
C LYS A 85 -10.17 17.03 19.95
N ASN A 86 -9.36 17.12 18.88
CA ASN A 86 -9.42 18.20 17.89
C ASN A 86 -9.61 17.67 16.45
N HIS A 87 -10.65 18.14 15.76
CA HIS A 87 -10.96 17.76 14.37
C HIS A 87 -9.96 18.34 13.35
N LYS A 88 -9.37 19.52 13.62
CA LYS A 88 -8.50 20.20 12.66
C LYS A 88 -7.14 19.49 12.50
N ASP A 89 -6.56 19.05 13.61
CA ASP A 89 -5.25 18.37 13.61
C ASP A 89 -5.33 17.05 12.82
N PHE A 90 -6.39 16.27 13.01
CA PHE A 90 -6.57 15.01 12.28
C PHE A 90 -6.63 15.22 10.77
N ASN A 91 -7.43 16.17 10.30
CA ASN A 91 -7.53 16.48 8.87
C ASN A 91 -6.19 16.94 8.30
N TYR A 92 -5.47 17.80 9.03
CA TYR A 92 -4.12 18.21 8.63
C TYR A 92 -3.17 17.01 8.45
N PHE A 93 -3.12 16.09 9.42
CA PHE A 93 -2.27 14.89 9.31
C PHE A 93 -2.71 13.96 8.16
N TYR A 94 -4.02 13.87 7.90
CA TYR A 94 -4.58 13.10 6.81
C TYR A 94 -4.22 13.67 5.43
N GLU A 95 -4.46 14.97 5.23
CA GLU A 95 -4.22 15.69 3.97
C GLU A 95 -2.74 15.73 3.60
N ASN A 96 -1.86 15.84 4.60
CA ASN A 96 -0.41 15.84 4.41
C ASN A 96 0.22 14.43 4.35
N ASN A 97 -0.60 13.36 4.31
CA ASN A 97 -0.14 11.96 4.22
C ASN A 97 0.80 11.54 5.38
N TYR A 98 0.65 12.21 6.54
CA TYR A 98 1.34 11.90 7.80
C TYR A 98 0.67 10.75 8.56
N ILE A 99 -0.57 10.43 8.19
CA ILE A 99 -1.23 9.16 8.49
C ILE A 99 -1.34 8.34 7.20
N ARG A 100 -1.02 7.06 7.29
CA ARG A 100 -1.22 6.08 6.22
C ARG A 100 -1.96 4.88 6.77
N CYS A 101 -2.56 4.11 5.88
CA CYS A 101 -3.06 2.78 6.22
C CYS A 101 -2.21 1.70 5.57
N CYS A 102 -2.25 0.52 6.14
CA CYS A 102 -1.78 -0.71 5.52
C CYS A 102 -2.91 -1.73 5.62
N LEU A 103 -3.31 -2.25 4.47
CA LEU A 103 -4.31 -3.31 4.38
C LEU A 103 -3.57 -4.64 4.56
N ASN A 104 -3.89 -5.37 5.63
CA ASN A 104 -3.22 -6.61 5.97
C ASN A 104 -4.13 -7.78 5.62
N PHE A 105 -3.70 -8.57 4.65
CA PHE A 105 -4.37 -9.78 4.24
C PHE A 105 -3.61 -10.99 4.75
N GLU A 106 -4.33 -12.08 4.98
CA GLU A 106 -3.77 -13.35 5.40
C GLU A 106 -4.16 -14.43 4.38
N ASP A 107 -3.18 -15.22 3.96
CA ASP A 107 -3.42 -16.36 3.08
C ASP A 107 -3.83 -17.63 3.87
N LYS A 108 -4.16 -18.70 3.15
CA LYS A 108 -4.57 -19.98 3.76
C LYS A 108 -3.48 -20.62 4.64
N GLN A 109 -2.22 -20.23 4.47
CA GLN A 109 -1.06 -20.70 5.23
C GLN A 109 -0.70 -19.74 6.36
N LYS A 110 -1.58 -18.79 6.71
CA LYS A 110 -1.37 -17.74 7.72
C LYS A 110 -0.21 -16.80 7.40
N ARG A 111 0.19 -16.69 6.13
CA ARG A 111 1.22 -15.75 5.70
C ARG A 111 0.60 -14.39 5.43
N GLU A 112 1.30 -13.35 5.85
CA GLU A 112 0.85 -11.97 5.68
C GLU A 112 1.14 -11.45 4.27
N ILE A 113 0.16 -10.72 3.74
CA ILE A 113 0.27 -9.92 2.53
C ILE A 113 -0.13 -8.50 2.92
N ASN A 114 0.80 -7.56 2.82
CA ASN A 114 0.55 -6.18 3.21
C ASN A 114 0.46 -5.31 1.96
N LEU A 115 -0.59 -4.50 1.88
CA LEU A 115 -0.79 -3.53 0.81
C LEU A 115 -0.82 -2.13 1.41
N MET A 116 0.27 -1.38 1.22
CA MET A 116 0.42 -0.01 1.73
C MET A 116 0.42 0.98 0.55
N PRO A 117 -0.59 1.85 0.41
CA PRO A 117 -0.58 2.90 -0.60
C PRO A 117 0.59 3.86 -0.41
N LEU A 118 1.23 4.28 -1.50
CA LEU A 118 2.26 5.33 -1.49
C LEU A 118 1.65 6.66 -1.02
N PHE A 119 0.50 6.99 -1.60
CA PHE A 119 -0.34 8.14 -1.22
C PHE A 119 -1.68 7.60 -0.74
N HIS A 120 -1.95 7.78 0.56
CA HIS A 120 -3.08 7.17 1.24
C HIS A 120 -4.41 7.44 0.53
N TYR A 121 -4.69 8.72 0.28
CA TYR A 121 -5.92 9.14 -0.38
C TYR A 121 -5.97 8.73 -1.85
N HIS A 122 -4.99 9.13 -2.67
CA HIS A 122 -5.07 8.95 -4.13
C HIS A 122 -5.15 7.49 -4.57
N SER A 123 -4.29 6.62 -4.04
CA SER A 123 -4.22 5.23 -4.53
C SER A 123 -5.46 4.43 -4.15
N LEU A 124 -6.00 4.64 -2.94
CA LEU A 124 -7.23 3.96 -2.52
C LEU A 124 -8.48 4.57 -3.16
N LEU A 125 -8.51 5.90 -3.34
CA LEU A 125 -9.62 6.59 -3.99
C LEU A 125 -9.77 6.18 -5.46
N SER A 126 -8.67 6.07 -6.20
CA SER A 126 -8.69 5.60 -7.59
C SER A 126 -9.31 4.22 -7.72
N ILE A 127 -8.98 3.30 -6.81
CA ILE A 127 -9.61 1.97 -6.76
C ILE A 127 -11.09 2.10 -6.43
N ASN A 128 -11.44 2.90 -5.42
CA ASN A 128 -12.82 3.09 -4.98
C ASN A 128 -13.72 3.62 -6.12
N LYS A 129 -13.22 4.60 -6.88
CA LYS A 129 -13.89 5.15 -8.06
C LYS A 129 -13.97 4.15 -9.21
N ALA A 130 -12.92 3.35 -9.43
CA ALA A 130 -12.94 2.31 -10.46
C ALA A 130 -13.96 1.20 -10.17
N ILE A 131 -14.21 0.88 -8.88
CA ILE A 131 -15.30 -0.03 -8.48
C ILE A 131 -16.67 0.56 -8.87
N LEU A 132 -16.89 1.85 -8.57
CA LEU A 132 -18.16 2.55 -8.79
C LEU A 132 -18.43 2.94 -10.26
N ALA A 133 -17.40 3.12 -11.08
CA ALA A 133 -17.56 3.54 -12.48
C ALA A 133 -18.40 2.50 -13.25
N ASN A 134 -19.23 2.92 -14.22
CA ASN A 134 -20.02 1.96 -15.02
C ASN A 134 -19.15 1.11 -15.96
N ASN A 135 -18.03 1.66 -16.42
CA ASN A 135 -17.14 1.05 -17.42
C ASN A 135 -16.55 -0.28 -16.93
N LYS A 136 -16.56 -1.31 -17.79
CA LYS A 136 -15.92 -2.62 -17.47
C LYS A 136 -14.39 -2.56 -17.47
N SER A 137 -13.78 -1.57 -18.09
CA SER A 137 -12.34 -1.33 -18.08
C SER A 137 -12.05 0.13 -18.39
N GLY A 138 -10.84 0.59 -18.06
CA GLY A 138 -10.39 1.94 -18.37
C GLY A 138 -9.12 2.32 -17.62
N ASP A 139 -8.77 3.58 -17.72
CA ASP A 139 -7.68 4.16 -16.95
C ASP A 139 -8.14 4.52 -15.54
N LEU A 140 -7.26 4.37 -14.56
CA LEU A 140 -7.47 4.87 -13.21
C LEU A 140 -7.36 6.40 -13.22
N GLN A 141 -8.24 7.07 -12.47
CA GLN A 141 -8.23 8.54 -12.41
C GLN A 141 -6.85 9.10 -12.00
N PHE A 142 -6.18 8.41 -11.09
CA PHE A 142 -4.79 8.64 -10.73
C PHE A 142 -4.06 7.30 -10.66
N GLY A 143 -2.78 7.27 -11.04
CA GLY A 143 -1.92 6.11 -10.84
C GLY A 143 -2.01 5.61 -9.40
N SER A 144 -2.32 4.32 -9.23
CA SER A 144 -2.45 3.70 -7.92
C SER A 144 -1.16 2.98 -7.59
N SER A 145 -0.41 3.54 -6.67
CA SER A 145 0.92 3.05 -6.28
C SER A 145 0.90 2.44 -4.90
N PHE A 146 1.48 1.25 -4.77
CA PHE A 146 1.51 0.48 -3.54
C PHE A 146 2.87 -0.11 -3.28
N TYR A 147 3.22 -0.17 -2.00
CA TYR A 147 4.18 -1.14 -1.50
C TYR A 147 3.44 -2.41 -1.13
N VAL A 148 3.85 -3.51 -1.75
CA VAL A 148 3.29 -4.83 -1.54
C VAL A 148 4.33 -5.70 -0.86
N SER A 149 4.02 -6.16 0.35
CA SER A 149 4.79 -7.20 1.02
C SER A 149 4.14 -8.55 0.77
N THR A 150 4.91 -9.50 0.27
CA THR A 150 4.54 -10.92 0.29
C THR A 150 5.70 -11.67 0.93
N ASN A 151 5.48 -12.42 2.01
CA ASN A 151 6.53 -13.11 2.75
C ASN A 151 7.69 -12.18 3.15
N HIS A 152 7.36 -11.01 3.73
CA HIS A 152 8.31 -10.00 4.20
C HIS A 152 9.19 -9.32 3.13
N SER A 153 8.97 -9.62 1.84
CA SER A 153 9.65 -8.95 0.73
C SER A 153 8.76 -7.83 0.17
N TRP A 154 9.19 -6.57 0.37
CA TRP A 154 8.50 -5.39 -0.11
C TRP A 154 8.85 -5.07 -1.57
N LYS A 155 7.82 -4.79 -2.37
CA LYS A 155 7.94 -4.39 -3.78
C LYS A 155 7.07 -3.17 -4.05
N TYR A 156 7.58 -2.23 -4.83
CA TYR A 156 6.80 -1.10 -5.32
C TYR A 156 6.06 -1.50 -6.60
N LEU A 157 4.74 -1.36 -6.60
CA LEU A 157 3.88 -1.58 -7.74
C LEU A 157 3.07 -0.33 -8.07
N ASN A 158 3.01 0.09 -9.33
CA ASN A 158 2.22 1.22 -9.83
C ASN A 158 1.26 0.73 -10.90
N PHE A 159 -0.02 1.01 -10.72
CA PHE A 159 -1.09 0.58 -11.61
C PHE A 159 -1.73 1.80 -12.27
N THR A 160 -1.98 1.74 -13.58
CA THR A 160 -2.62 2.83 -14.33
C THR A 160 -3.94 2.46 -14.95
N LYS A 161 -4.23 1.16 -15.12
CA LYS A 161 -5.46 0.67 -15.76
C LYS A 161 -6.20 -0.30 -14.86
N PHE A 162 -7.50 -0.44 -15.10
CA PHE A 162 -8.35 -1.41 -14.43
C PHE A 162 -9.24 -2.20 -15.39
N GLN A 163 -9.66 -3.38 -14.96
CA GLN A 163 -10.71 -4.18 -15.57
C GLN A 163 -11.58 -4.79 -14.47
N LYS A 164 -12.90 -4.62 -14.57
CA LYS A 164 -13.89 -5.22 -13.70
C LYS A 164 -14.35 -6.57 -14.23
N SER A 165 -14.58 -7.46 -13.28
CA SER A 165 -15.35 -8.69 -13.42
C SER A 165 -16.40 -8.72 -12.31
N LEU A 166 -17.40 -9.60 -12.41
CA LEU A 166 -18.56 -9.70 -11.50
C LEU A 166 -18.29 -9.29 -10.03
N SER A 167 -17.24 -9.82 -9.41
CA SER A 167 -16.91 -9.55 -8.00
C SER A 167 -15.49 -9.03 -7.75
N LYS A 168 -14.71 -8.72 -8.81
CA LYS A 168 -13.30 -8.32 -8.67
C LYS A 168 -12.94 -7.17 -9.60
N LEU A 169 -12.08 -6.28 -9.10
CA LEU A 169 -11.35 -5.27 -9.87
C LEU A 169 -9.91 -5.75 -10.07
N LYS A 170 -9.48 -5.90 -11.32
CA LYS A 170 -8.08 -6.19 -11.69
C LYS A 170 -7.37 -4.87 -12.01
N LEU A 171 -6.20 -4.66 -11.44
CA LEU A 171 -5.32 -3.51 -11.68
C LEU A 171 -4.09 -3.97 -12.50
N PHE A 172 -3.75 -3.22 -13.55
CA PHE A 172 -2.63 -3.54 -14.44
C PHE A 172 -1.43 -2.65 -14.17
N TYR A 173 -0.29 -3.29 -13.94
CA TYR A 173 0.97 -2.61 -13.65
C TYR A 173 1.47 -1.84 -14.88
N SER A 174 2.02 -0.65 -14.67
CA SER A 174 2.21 0.34 -15.73
C SER A 174 3.64 0.49 -16.29
N SER A 175 4.58 -0.44 -16.06
CA SER A 175 5.97 -0.24 -16.53
C SER A 175 6.60 -1.44 -17.23
N TYR A 176 7.64 -1.10 -18.03
CA TYR A 176 8.55 -1.90 -18.86
C TYR A 176 9.42 -2.89 -18.06
N SER A 177 8.80 -3.65 -17.16
CA SER A 177 9.44 -4.76 -16.46
C SER A 177 9.24 -6.04 -17.27
N ASN A 178 10.27 -6.89 -17.35
CA ASN A 178 10.18 -8.25 -17.91
C ASN A 178 9.16 -9.13 -17.15
N LYS A 179 8.61 -8.64 -16.04
CA LYS A 179 7.52 -9.23 -15.27
C LYS A 179 6.26 -8.37 -15.33
N LYS A 180 5.13 -8.97 -15.72
CA LYS A 180 3.80 -8.36 -15.60
C LYS A 180 3.26 -8.65 -14.20
N TYR A 181 2.97 -7.59 -13.45
CA TYR A 181 2.26 -7.69 -12.17
C TYR A 181 0.80 -7.33 -12.36
N TYR A 182 -0.09 -8.02 -11.65
CA TYR A 182 -1.43 -7.53 -11.44
C TYR A 182 -1.91 -7.81 -10.01
N ILE A 183 -2.80 -6.95 -9.55
CA ILE A 183 -3.55 -7.16 -8.32
C ILE A 183 -5.01 -7.31 -8.70
N LYS A 184 -5.68 -8.35 -8.23
CA LYS A 184 -7.15 -8.42 -8.20
C LYS A 184 -7.61 -8.19 -6.78
N VAL A 185 -8.51 -7.25 -6.60
CA VAL A 185 -9.16 -6.97 -5.32
C VAL A 185 -10.64 -7.28 -5.45
N SER A 186 -11.22 -7.95 -4.46
CA SER A 186 -12.67 -8.13 -4.40
C SER A 186 -13.35 -6.77 -4.29
N GLN A 187 -14.42 -6.56 -5.05
CA GLN A 187 -15.20 -5.32 -4.98
C GLN A 187 -15.85 -5.11 -3.60
N ASN A 188 -15.98 -6.16 -2.78
CA ASN A 188 -16.49 -6.06 -1.39
C ASN A 188 -15.59 -5.22 -0.47
N ILE A 189 -14.37 -4.88 -0.90
CA ILE A 189 -13.50 -3.93 -0.17
C ILE A 189 -14.03 -2.49 -0.21
N PHE A 190 -15.03 -2.20 -1.05
CA PHE A 190 -15.58 -0.87 -1.29
C PHE A 190 -15.85 -0.07 0.00
N ASN A 191 -16.59 -0.64 0.95
CA ASN A 191 -16.92 0.05 2.21
C ASN A 191 -15.67 0.39 3.02
N THR A 192 -14.70 -0.54 3.06
CA THR A 192 -13.41 -0.29 3.69
C THR A 192 -12.68 0.87 3.00
N LEU A 193 -12.59 0.88 1.67
CA LEU A 193 -11.96 1.99 0.96
C LEU A 193 -12.69 3.30 1.20
N LYS A 194 -14.03 3.31 1.22
CA LYS A 194 -14.85 4.49 1.51
C LYS A 194 -14.55 5.10 2.88
N ILE A 195 -14.26 4.27 3.88
CA ILE A 195 -13.82 4.73 5.22
C ILE A 195 -12.40 5.31 5.13
N LEU A 196 -11.47 4.56 4.54
CA LEU A 196 -10.06 4.96 4.50
C LEU A 196 -9.80 6.19 3.62
N THR A 197 -10.62 6.43 2.60
CA THR A 197 -10.52 7.60 1.70
C THR A 197 -11.31 8.81 2.19
N ASN A 198 -11.84 8.80 3.41
CA ASN A 198 -12.59 9.93 3.96
C ASN A 198 -12.10 10.23 5.37
N ALA A 199 -11.56 11.43 5.59
CA ALA A 199 -10.97 11.82 6.87
C ALA A 199 -11.96 11.67 8.04
N SER A 200 -13.20 12.16 7.91
CA SER A 200 -14.22 12.06 8.96
C SER A 200 -14.53 10.60 9.33
N LYS A 201 -14.72 9.74 8.32
CA LYS A 201 -15.03 8.32 8.55
C LYS A 201 -13.84 7.54 9.09
N LEU A 202 -12.64 7.85 8.62
CA LEU A 202 -11.42 7.25 9.15
C LEU A 202 -11.24 7.61 10.64
N LYS A 203 -11.54 8.86 11.01
CA LYS A 203 -11.53 9.28 12.42
C LYS A 203 -12.50 8.44 13.25
N GLU A 204 -13.74 8.33 12.82
CA GLU A 204 -14.77 7.52 13.50
C GLU A 204 -14.35 6.05 13.60
N PHE A 205 -13.75 5.48 12.56
CA PHE A 205 -13.25 4.10 12.56
C PHE A 205 -12.12 3.84 13.57
N ILE A 206 -11.32 4.86 13.87
CA ILE A 206 -10.16 4.78 14.77
C ILE A 206 -10.57 4.94 16.26
N TYR A 207 -11.73 5.52 16.51
CA TYR A 207 -12.28 5.78 17.85
C TYR A 207 -13.04 4.57 18.39
#